data_AF-A0A932HBK0-F1
#
_entry.id   AF-A0A932HBK0-F1
#
_cell.length_a   1.000
_cell.length_b   1.000
_cell.length_c   1.000
_cell.angle_alpha   90.00
_cell.angle_beta   90.00
_cell.angle_gamma   90.00
#
_symmetry.space_group_name_H-M   'P 1'
#
loop_
_entity.id
_entity.type
_entity.pdbx_description
1 polymer ?
#
loop_
_entity_poly.entity_id
_entity_poly.type
_entity_poly.pdbx_seq_one_letter_code
_entity_poly.pdbx_strand_id
1 'polypeptide(L)'
;MNGGKQQANPGLPGSLETNRRLDRWLKIGRDGTVTIYPGKVEIGQGILTALAQIAAEELDVALERVQVAVASTSHSPDEGTTSGSRSIEESGVALRFAAAEAREILLARAAERLGTTIEQLAVADGVITARSGGSISYWELA
;
A
#
# COMPACT_ATOMS: atom_id res chain seq x y z
N MET A 1 17.39 11.97 -40.36
CA MET A 1 17.05 12.72 -39.13
C MET A 1 15.71 12.19 -38.63
N ASN A 2 15.71 11.20 -37.73
CA ASN A 2 14.47 10.67 -37.14
C ASN A 2 14.43 11.03 -35.66
N GLY A 3 13.58 12.00 -35.33
CA GLY A 3 13.23 12.34 -33.95
C GLY A 3 12.35 11.24 -33.37
N GLY A 4 12.95 10.39 -32.54
CA GLY A 4 12.20 9.49 -31.68
C GLY A 4 11.41 10.30 -30.67
N LYS A 5 10.08 10.25 -30.74
CA LYS A 5 9.21 10.74 -29.68
C LYS A 5 9.52 9.91 -28.43
N GLN A 6 10.19 10.51 -27.44
CA GLN A 6 10.27 9.96 -26.10
C GLN A 6 8.84 9.81 -25.59
N GLN A 7 8.41 8.57 -25.37
CA GLN A 7 7.16 8.30 -24.66
C GLN A 7 7.32 8.86 -23.26
N ALA A 8 6.56 9.91 -22.94
CA ALA A 8 6.47 10.43 -21.59
C ALA A 8 5.89 9.33 -20.71
N ASN A 9 6.75 8.71 -19.90
CA ASN A 9 6.30 7.86 -18.81
C ASN A 9 5.57 8.79 -17.82
N PRO A 10 4.25 8.68 -17.60
CA PRO A 10 3.64 9.49 -16.56
C PRO A 10 4.30 9.08 -15.24
N GLY A 11 4.97 10.01 -14.57
CA GLY A 11 5.69 9.74 -13.32
C GLY A 11 4.78 9.05 -12.30
N LEU A 12 5.33 8.16 -11.48
CA LEU A 12 4.60 7.57 -10.36
C LEU A 12 4.18 8.68 -9.39
N PRO A 13 3.01 8.58 -8.74
CA PRO A 13 2.43 9.71 -8.04
C PRO A 13 3.10 9.97 -6.68
N GLY A 14 3.25 11.25 -6.34
CA GLY A 14 3.79 11.68 -5.04
C GLY A 14 5.17 11.09 -4.75
N SER A 15 5.39 10.69 -3.49
CA SER A 15 6.67 10.14 -3.03
C SER A 15 7.06 8.82 -3.70
N LEU A 16 6.17 8.14 -4.45
CA LEU A 16 6.53 6.94 -5.22
C LEU A 16 7.43 7.25 -6.42
N GLU A 17 7.45 8.49 -6.91
CA GLU A 17 8.31 8.87 -8.03
C GLU A 17 9.78 8.50 -7.76
N THR A 18 10.22 8.76 -6.52
CA THR A 18 11.58 8.57 -6.03
C THR A 18 11.73 7.35 -5.11
N ASN A 19 10.64 6.80 -4.54
CA ASN A 19 10.68 5.64 -3.64
C ASN A 19 9.83 4.47 -4.15
N ARG A 20 10.32 3.76 -5.17
CA ARG A 20 9.53 2.74 -5.92
C ARG A 20 9.46 1.36 -5.28
N ARG A 21 10.08 1.18 -4.11
CA ARG A 21 10.17 -0.11 -3.43
C ARG A 21 8.95 -0.33 -2.55
N LEU A 22 8.05 -1.20 -2.98
CA LEU A 22 6.81 -1.49 -2.27
C LEU A 22 7.03 -1.92 -0.80
N ASP A 23 8.09 -2.71 -0.56
CA ASP A 23 8.49 -3.17 0.77
C ASP A 23 8.95 -2.05 1.73
N ARG A 24 9.13 -0.82 1.20
CA ARG A 24 9.43 0.38 1.98
C ARG A 24 8.21 1.17 2.37
N TRP A 25 7.04 0.87 1.82
CA TRP A 25 5.79 1.58 2.13
C TRP A 25 4.94 0.81 3.12
N LEU A 26 4.86 -0.51 2.95
CA LEU A 26 4.07 -1.37 3.83
C LEU A 26 4.60 -2.80 3.87
N LYS A 27 4.18 -3.53 4.90
CA LYS A 27 4.41 -4.97 5.07
C LYS A 27 3.15 -5.64 5.59
N ILE A 28 2.80 -6.77 4.98
CA ILE A 28 1.77 -7.69 5.45
C ILE A 28 2.41 -8.68 6.41
N GLY A 29 1.90 -8.76 7.64
CA GLY A 29 2.35 -9.66 8.69
C GLY A 29 1.55 -10.95 8.72
N ARG A 30 2.20 -12.08 8.99
CA ARG A 30 1.52 -13.37 9.19
C ARG A 30 0.68 -13.43 10.47
N ASP A 31 0.81 -12.43 11.33
CA ASP A 31 0.09 -12.25 12.59
C ASP A 31 -1.26 -11.53 12.44
N GLY A 32 -1.66 -11.20 11.21
CA GLY A 32 -2.93 -10.53 10.96
C GLY A 32 -2.83 -9.01 10.85
N THR A 33 -1.62 -8.46 10.78
CA THR A 33 -1.37 -7.02 10.83
C THR A 33 -0.75 -6.47 9.54
N VAL A 34 -0.99 -5.19 9.28
CA VAL A 34 -0.32 -4.42 8.22
C VAL A 34 0.54 -3.36 8.90
N THR A 35 1.84 -3.39 8.68
CA THR A 35 2.72 -2.30 9.10
C THR A 35 2.93 -1.33 7.95
N ILE A 36 2.62 -0.04 8.13
CA ILE A 36 2.98 1.02 7.17
C ILE A 36 4.22 1.77 7.65
N TYR A 37 5.05 2.22 6.71
CA TYR A 37 6.34 2.87 6.99
C TYR A 37 6.37 4.27 6.36
N PRO A 38 5.60 5.25 6.87
CA PRO A 38 5.77 6.62 6.41
C PRO A 38 7.20 7.10 6.70
N GLY A 39 7.77 7.87 5.77
CA GLY A 39 9.00 8.64 5.97
C GLY A 39 8.74 9.98 6.63
N LYS A 40 7.49 10.45 6.65
CA LYS A 40 7.09 11.67 7.37
C LYS A 40 7.08 11.46 8.89
N VAL A 41 7.73 12.37 9.60
CA VAL A 41 7.70 12.47 11.07
C VAL A 41 6.52 13.34 11.49
N GLU A 42 5.78 12.90 12.50
CA GLU A 42 4.61 13.60 13.04
C GLU A 42 4.94 14.20 14.42
N ILE A 43 4.46 15.44 14.66
CA ILE A 43 4.55 16.15 15.94
C ILE A 43 3.16 16.76 16.27
N GLY A 44 2.11 15.93 16.34
CA GLY A 44 0.77 16.33 16.80
C GLY A 44 -0.22 16.87 15.74
N GLN A 45 -0.08 16.48 14.47
CA GLN A 45 -0.95 16.89 13.34
C GLN A 45 -1.95 15.81 12.90
N GLY A 46 -1.88 14.59 13.43
CA GLY A 46 -2.82 13.50 13.12
C GLY A 46 -2.61 12.84 11.74
N ILE A 47 -1.51 13.15 11.04
CA ILE A 47 -1.20 12.61 9.70
C ILE A 47 -1.08 11.09 9.73
N LEU A 48 -0.49 10.51 10.79
CA LEU A 48 -0.30 9.07 10.89
C LEU A 48 -1.64 8.32 10.93
N THR A 49 -2.66 8.89 11.59
CA THR A 49 -4.01 8.34 11.63
C THR A 49 -4.64 8.33 10.24
N ALA A 50 -4.50 9.44 9.50
CA ALA A 50 -5.03 9.53 8.14
C ALA A 50 -4.33 8.54 7.18
N LEU A 51 -3.02 8.35 7.30
CA LEU A 51 -2.28 7.36 6.53
C LEU A 51 -2.70 5.92 6.87
N ALA A 52 -2.94 5.63 8.15
CA ALA A 52 -3.46 4.32 8.57
C ALA A 52 -4.85 4.05 7.97
N GLN A 53 -5.73 5.05 7.95
CA GLN A 53 -7.05 4.96 7.33
C GLN A 53 -6.96 4.71 5.82
N ILE A 54 -6.09 5.45 5.12
CA ILE A 54 -5.87 5.24 3.68
C ILE A 54 -5.41 3.80 3.42
N ALA A 55 -4.44 3.29 4.18
CA ALA A 55 -3.98 1.91 3.99
C ALA A 55 -5.07 0.88 4.31
N ALA A 56 -5.86 1.11 5.37
CA ALA A 56 -6.96 0.22 5.75
C ALA A 56 -8.03 0.14 4.66
N GLU A 57 -8.45 1.28 4.12
CA GLU A 57 -9.45 1.38 3.04
C GLU A 57 -8.97 0.70 1.76
N GLU A 58 -7.74 0.99 1.32
CA GLU A 58 -7.20 0.42 0.09
C GLU A 58 -6.92 -1.08 0.17
N LEU A 59 -6.59 -1.59 1.37
CA LEU A 59 -6.39 -3.03 1.60
C LEU A 59 -7.66 -3.77 2.01
N ASP A 60 -8.77 -3.06 2.25
CA ASP A 60 -10.02 -3.65 2.73
C ASP A 60 -9.82 -4.47 4.03
N VAL A 61 -9.14 -3.84 5.00
CA VAL A 61 -8.86 -4.38 6.34
C VAL A 61 -9.42 -3.45 7.41
N ALA A 62 -9.75 -4.01 8.58
CA ALA A 62 -10.11 -3.19 9.74
C ALA A 62 -8.93 -2.28 10.15
N LEU A 63 -9.23 -1.04 10.58
CA LEU A 63 -8.20 -0.06 10.95
C LEU A 63 -7.30 -0.57 12.09
N GLU A 64 -7.85 -1.39 12.99
CA GLU A 64 -7.15 -2.00 14.12
C GLU A 64 -6.04 -2.97 13.68
N ARG A 65 -6.07 -3.43 12.42
CA ARG A 65 -5.00 -4.25 11.83
C ARG A 65 -3.83 -3.42 11.33
N VAL A 66 -3.97 -2.10 11.21
CA VAL A 66 -2.93 -1.22 10.66
C VAL A 66 -2.08 -0.63 11.79
N GLN A 67 -0.78 -0.88 11.71
CA GLN A 67 0.23 -0.33 12.60
C GLN A 67 1.09 0.66 11.83
N VAL A 68 1.37 1.81 12.43
CA VAL A 68 2.27 2.81 11.85
C VAL A 68 3.64 2.67 12.48
N ALA A 69 4.65 2.33 11.68
CA ALA A 69 6.02 2.28 12.15
C ALA A 69 6.54 3.69 12.45
N VAL A 70 7.43 3.80 13.43
CA VAL A 70 8.19 5.03 13.69
C VAL A 70 9.10 5.28 12.49
N ALA A 71 9.06 6.51 11.95
CA ALA A 71 9.89 6.90 10.83
C ALA A 71 11.37 6.63 11.13
N SER A 72 12.04 5.91 10.23
CA SER A 72 13.45 5.57 10.36
C SER A 72 14.14 5.71 9.02
N THR A 73 15.27 6.41 8.97
CA THR A 73 16.05 6.61 7.73
C THR A 73 16.61 5.30 7.15
N SER A 74 16.67 4.21 7.93
CA SER A 74 17.08 2.90 7.44
C SER A 74 15.93 2.04 6.91
N HIS A 75 14.68 2.35 7.26
CA HIS A 75 13.52 1.49 6.98
C HIS A 75 12.37 2.18 6.24
N SER A 76 12.17 3.47 6.41
CA SER A 76 11.16 4.28 5.75
C SER A 76 11.66 4.91 4.43
N PRO A 77 10.77 5.28 3.51
CA PRO A 77 11.10 6.07 2.32
C PRO A 77 11.67 7.43 2.72
N ASP A 78 12.56 7.98 1.91
CA ASP A 78 12.96 9.39 2.07
C ASP A 78 11.89 10.27 1.43
N GLU A 79 11.04 10.85 2.29
CA GLU A 79 9.94 11.72 1.89
C GLU A 79 10.27 13.20 2.05
N GLY A 80 11.54 13.56 2.29
CA GLY A 80 11.96 14.94 2.48
C GLY A 80 11.38 15.60 3.75
N THR A 81 11.35 16.94 3.77
CA THR A 81 10.91 17.70 4.94
C THR A 81 9.38 17.85 4.98
N THR A 82 8.78 17.63 6.15
CA THR A 82 7.38 17.93 6.42
C THR A 82 7.15 19.46 6.42
N SER A 83 6.71 20.02 5.30
CA SER A 83 6.42 21.46 5.17
C SER A 83 5.32 21.73 4.13
N GLY A 84 4.63 22.87 4.27
CA GLY A 84 3.73 23.40 3.24
C GLY A 84 2.43 22.62 2.99
N SER A 85 1.91 21.87 3.97
CA SER A 85 0.68 21.05 3.86
C SER A 85 0.71 19.92 2.82
N ARG A 86 1.89 19.60 2.27
CA ARG A 86 2.05 18.57 1.21
C ARG A 86 2.03 17.13 1.75
N SER A 87 1.87 16.97 3.06
CA SER A 87 2.01 15.68 3.72
C SER A 87 1.06 14.62 3.18
N ILE A 88 -0.24 14.91 3.13
CA ILE A 88 -1.24 14.01 2.59
C ILE A 88 -1.20 13.95 1.06
N GLU A 89 -0.97 15.09 0.39
CA GLU A 89 -0.89 15.15 -1.08
C GLU A 89 0.22 14.25 -1.63
N GLU A 90 1.36 14.15 -0.95
CA GLU A 90 2.48 13.34 -1.42
C GLU A 90 2.49 11.93 -0.80
N SER A 91 2.37 11.82 0.54
CA SER A 91 2.48 10.53 1.24
C SER A 91 1.18 9.74 1.20
N GLY A 92 0.04 10.42 1.31
CA GLY A 92 -1.26 9.76 1.24
C GLY A 92 -1.50 9.14 -0.13
N VAL A 93 -1.17 9.89 -1.20
CA VAL A 93 -1.26 9.36 -2.56
C VAL A 93 -0.25 8.23 -2.79
N ALA A 94 1.00 8.40 -2.36
CA ALA A 94 2.00 7.34 -2.48
C ALA A 94 1.59 6.05 -1.75
N LEU A 95 1.12 6.17 -0.50
CA LEU A 95 0.66 5.03 0.29
C LEU A 95 -0.58 4.37 -0.31
N ARG A 96 -1.52 5.16 -0.85
CA ARG A 96 -2.69 4.63 -1.56
C ARG A 96 -2.30 3.74 -2.73
N PHE A 97 -1.39 4.22 -3.58
CA PHE A 97 -0.91 3.44 -4.73
C PHE A 97 -0.09 2.22 -4.30
N ALA A 98 0.73 2.34 -3.26
CA ALA A 98 1.45 1.20 -2.69
C ALA A 98 0.49 0.13 -2.13
N ALA A 99 -0.54 0.54 -1.38
CA ALA A 99 -1.55 -0.35 -0.84
C ALA A 99 -2.35 -1.05 -1.95
N ALA A 100 -2.77 -0.31 -2.98
CA ALA A 100 -3.47 -0.88 -4.13
C ALA A 100 -2.62 -1.93 -4.87
N GLU A 101 -1.33 -1.65 -5.11
CA GLU A 101 -0.41 -2.60 -5.74
C GLU A 101 -0.21 -3.86 -4.88
N ALA A 102 -0.05 -3.70 -3.56
CA ALA A 102 0.05 -4.84 -2.65
C ALA A 102 -1.22 -5.71 -2.68
N ARG A 103 -2.40 -5.09 -2.72
CA ARG A 103 -3.68 -5.78 -2.83
C ARG A 103 -3.80 -6.56 -4.14
N GLU A 104 -3.42 -5.96 -5.27
CA GLU A 104 -3.43 -6.65 -6.57
C GLU A 104 -2.52 -7.87 -6.57
N ILE A 105 -1.31 -7.77 -6.02
CA ILE A 105 -0.39 -8.91 -5.88
C ILE A 105 -1.01 -10.03 -5.04
N LEU A 106 -1.68 -9.69 -3.93
CA LEU A 106 -2.34 -10.67 -3.06
C LEU A 106 -3.54 -11.33 -3.75
N LEU A 107 -4.33 -10.57 -4.50
CA LEU A 107 -5.45 -11.10 -5.28
C LEU A 107 -4.98 -12.03 -6.39
N ALA A 108 -3.91 -11.69 -7.09
CA ALA A 108 -3.32 -12.57 -8.10
C ALA A 108 -2.88 -13.92 -7.49
N ARG A 109 -2.18 -13.88 -6.36
CA ARG A 109 -1.77 -15.10 -5.64
C ARG A 109 -2.97 -15.93 -5.14
N ALA A 110 -4.02 -15.25 -4.67
CA ALA A 110 -5.24 -15.92 -4.23
C ALA A 110 -6.00 -16.57 -5.38
N ALA A 111 -6.08 -15.88 -6.53
CA ALA A 111 -6.70 -16.40 -7.74
C ALA A 111 -6.00 -17.70 -8.19
N GLU A 112 -4.67 -17.73 -8.19
CA GLU A 112 -3.88 -18.93 -8.47
C GLU A 112 -4.17 -20.07 -7.48
N ARG A 113 -4.16 -19.78 -6.16
CA ARG A 113 -4.38 -20.80 -5.12
C ARG A 113 -5.81 -21.36 -5.09
N LEU A 114 -6.80 -20.52 -5.40
CA LEU A 114 -8.21 -20.89 -5.40
C LEU A 114 -8.69 -21.37 -6.79
N GLY A 115 -7.82 -21.36 -7.81
CA GLY A 115 -8.15 -21.80 -9.16
C GLY A 115 -9.24 -20.96 -9.82
N THR A 116 -9.22 -19.64 -9.60
CA THR A 116 -10.24 -18.70 -10.09
C THR A 116 -9.59 -17.44 -10.70
N THR A 117 -10.38 -16.44 -11.08
CA THR A 117 -9.88 -15.14 -11.57
C THR A 117 -10.08 -14.04 -10.53
N ILE A 118 -9.31 -12.96 -10.62
CA ILE A 118 -9.39 -11.83 -9.67
C ILE A 118 -10.81 -11.24 -9.60
N GLU A 119 -11.52 -11.18 -10.73
CA GLU A 119 -12.88 -10.65 -10.82
C GLU A 119 -13.91 -11.50 -10.06
N GLN A 120 -13.55 -12.74 -9.71
CA GLN A 120 -14.34 -13.67 -8.91
C GLN A 120 -14.03 -13.61 -7.42
N LEU A 121 -13.10 -12.75 -7.00
CA LEU A 121 -12.68 -12.60 -5.62
C LEU A 121 -13.36 -11.38 -4.97
N ALA A 122 -13.71 -11.54 -3.71
CA ALA A 122 -14.08 -10.44 -2.81
C ALA A 122 -13.11 -10.41 -1.64
N VAL A 123 -12.84 -9.23 -1.10
CA VAL A 123 -12.04 -9.06 0.12
C VAL A 123 -12.98 -8.55 1.21
N ALA A 124 -12.75 -9.01 2.44
CA ALA A 124 -13.30 -8.41 3.65
C ALA A 124 -12.36 -8.71 4.81
N ASP A 125 -11.91 -7.66 5.51
CA ASP A 125 -10.96 -7.76 6.63
C ASP A 125 -9.70 -8.58 6.30
N GLY A 126 -9.17 -8.43 5.08
CA GLY A 126 -8.01 -9.17 4.58
C GLY A 126 -8.25 -10.66 4.28
N VAL A 127 -9.50 -11.12 4.36
CA VAL A 127 -9.93 -12.45 3.91
C VAL A 127 -10.42 -12.35 2.47
N ILE A 128 -9.76 -13.09 1.59
CA ILE A 128 -10.12 -13.19 0.18
C ILE A 128 -11.03 -14.41 -0.01
N THR A 129 -12.22 -14.20 -0.55
CA THR A 129 -13.21 -15.27 -0.78
C THR A 129 -13.55 -15.35 -2.26
N ALA A 130 -13.50 -16.56 -2.83
CA ALA A 130 -13.92 -16.79 -4.21
C ALA A 130 -15.44 -17.02 -4.29
N ARG A 131 -16.09 -16.52 -5.36
CA ARG A 131 -17.52 -16.75 -5.62
C ARG A 131 -17.91 -18.24 -5.71
N SER A 132 -16.98 -19.07 -6.17
CA SER A 132 -17.13 -20.53 -6.24
C SER A 132 -17.07 -21.23 -4.88
N GLY A 133 -16.74 -20.50 -3.81
CA GLY A 133 -16.40 -21.04 -2.50
C GLY A 133 -14.90 -21.16 -2.28
N GLY A 134 -14.50 -21.31 -1.02
CA GLY A 134 -13.10 -21.28 -0.59
C GLY A 134 -12.61 -19.87 -0.28
N SER A 135 -11.71 -19.78 0.71
CA SER A 135 -11.11 -18.52 1.13
C SER A 135 -9.65 -18.69 1.52
N ILE A 136 -8.91 -17.59 1.45
CA ILE A 136 -7.53 -17.47 1.92
C ILE A 136 -7.31 -16.05 2.42
N SER A 137 -6.52 -15.87 3.48
CA SER A 137 -6.21 -14.54 4.00
C SER A 137 -4.89 -13.97 3.46
N TYR A 138 -4.75 -12.65 3.52
CA TYR A 138 -3.50 -11.95 3.25
C TYR A 138 -2.34 -12.51 4.08
N TRP A 139 -2.61 -12.90 5.32
CA TRP A 139 -1.62 -13.38 6.30
C TRP A 139 -1.08 -14.77 5.95
N GLU A 140 -1.83 -15.55 5.16
CA GLU A 140 -1.40 -16.84 4.61
C GLU A 140 -0.64 -16.71 3.28
N LEU A 141 -0.68 -15.52 2.68
CA LEU A 141 -0.02 -15.15 1.43
C LEU A 141 1.24 -14.32 1.63
N ALA A 142 1.48 -13.86 2.87
CA ALA A 142 2.62 -13.06 3.30
C ALA A 142 3.94 -13.86 3.38
#